data_AF-A0A4R8SFM7-F1
#
_entry.id   AF-A0A4R8SFM7-F1
#
_cell.length_a   1.000
_cell.length_b   1.000
_cell.length_c   1.000
_cell.angle_alpha   90.00
_cell.angle_beta   90.00
_cell.angle_gamma   90.00
#
_symmetry.space_group_name_H-M   'P 1'
#
loop_
_entity.id
_entity.type
_entity.pdbx_description
1 polymer ?
#
loop_
_entity_poly.entity_id
_entity_poly.type
_entity_poly.pdbx_seq_one_letter_code
_entity_poly.pdbx_strand_id
1 'polypeptide(L)'
;MDEVAEQAGVSRALLYRYFPDKRSFYTAVMQAEYDRLYDATISLDMDPTLTGFERLRRTLLVYLHYQEEHPYAPVTVFRMIDSADPTVAAIEQQEYDKQTDRIMAVVEHVAGDELTPALVTILRVVIRAWLTFNQELARQRAINPDLDVDWLADTSAHAMIDAVRRVPNIPKAVVDLMGAD
;
A
#
# COMPACT_ATOMS: atom_id res chain seq x y z
N MET A 1 -13.07 -3.03 24.06
CA MET A 1 -14.02 -1.90 23.98
C MET A 1 -14.03 -1.13 25.27
N ASP A 2 -14.17 -1.79 26.42
CA ASP A 2 -14.16 -1.11 27.72
C ASP A 2 -12.81 -0.42 28.01
N GLU A 3 -11.70 -1.15 27.89
CA GLU A 3 -10.34 -0.59 28.02
C GLU A 3 -10.05 0.53 26.99
N VAL A 4 -10.59 0.40 25.77
CA VAL A 4 -10.44 1.41 24.71
C VAL A 4 -11.18 2.70 25.09
N ALA A 5 -12.40 2.59 25.63
CA ALA A 5 -13.17 3.75 26.07
C ALA A 5 -12.47 4.47 27.23
N GLU A 6 -11.92 3.69 28.18
CA GLU A 6 -11.13 4.22 29.30
C GLU A 6 -9.88 4.97 28.82
N GLN A 7 -9.07 4.34 27.97
CA GLN A 7 -7.87 4.97 27.41
C GLN A 7 -8.18 6.20 26.56
N ALA A 8 -9.27 6.20 25.82
CA ALA A 8 -9.72 7.33 25.01
C ALA A 8 -10.43 8.43 25.82
N GLY A 9 -10.65 8.22 27.13
CA GLY A 9 -11.35 9.18 27.99
C GLY A 9 -12.82 9.40 27.63
N VAL A 10 -13.47 8.42 27.00
CA VAL A 10 -14.88 8.49 26.58
C VAL A 10 -15.74 7.48 27.35
N SER A 11 -17.05 7.72 27.42
CA SER A 11 -17.94 6.74 28.05
C SER A 11 -18.09 5.49 27.17
N ARG A 12 -18.23 4.33 27.81
CA ARG A 12 -18.55 3.07 27.13
C ARG A 12 -19.79 3.22 26.25
N ALA A 13 -20.86 3.85 26.77
CA ALA A 13 -22.09 4.08 26.04
C ALA A 13 -21.88 4.91 24.76
N LEU A 14 -20.97 5.90 24.79
CA LEU A 14 -20.61 6.68 23.61
C LEU A 14 -19.88 5.83 22.58
N LEU A 15 -18.92 5.00 23.01
CA LEU A 15 -18.17 4.13 22.09
C LEU A 15 -19.10 3.12 21.39
N TYR A 16 -19.99 2.46 22.14
CA TYR A 16 -20.97 1.52 21.58
C TYR A 16 -22.05 2.19 20.71
N ARG A 17 -22.29 3.49 20.88
CA ARG A 17 -23.19 4.25 19.99
C ARG A 17 -22.61 4.41 18.59
N TYR A 18 -21.29 4.61 18.46
CA TYR A 18 -20.61 4.72 17.17
C TYR A 18 -20.25 3.36 16.59
N PHE A 19 -19.87 2.42 17.45
CA PHE A 19 -19.42 1.09 17.07
C PHE A 19 -20.19 0.04 17.86
N PRO A 20 -21.32 -0.44 17.32
CA PRO A 20 -22.23 -1.35 18.03
C PRO A 20 -21.55 -2.65 18.51
N ASP A 21 -20.47 -3.06 17.84
CA ASP A 21 -19.70 -4.25 18.16
C ASP A 21 -18.19 -4.04 17.94
N LYS A 22 -17.39 -5.00 18.40
CA LYS A 22 -15.92 -4.96 18.26
C LYS A 22 -15.49 -4.97 16.79
N ARG A 23 -16.26 -5.61 15.91
CA ARG A 23 -15.94 -5.73 14.48
C ARG A 23 -16.07 -4.39 13.76
N SER A 24 -17.18 -3.68 13.95
CA SER A 24 -17.43 -2.35 13.38
C SER A 24 -16.42 -1.30 13.87
N PHE A 25 -16.04 -1.35 15.16
CA PHE A 25 -14.93 -0.54 15.68
C PHE A 25 -13.63 -0.85 14.94
N TYR A 26 -13.31 -2.13 14.85
CA TYR A 26 -12.10 -2.62 14.23
C TYR A 26 -12.01 -2.23 12.75
N THR A 27 -13.08 -2.41 11.98
CA THR A 27 -13.10 -2.07 10.54
C THR A 27 -12.93 -0.56 10.33
N ALA A 28 -13.47 0.26 11.23
CA ALA A 28 -13.29 1.70 11.18
C ALA A 28 -11.84 2.12 11.49
N VAL A 29 -11.19 1.46 12.46
CA VAL A 29 -9.78 1.67 12.74
C VAL A 29 -8.92 1.26 11.54
N MET A 30 -9.22 0.12 10.89
CA MET A 30 -8.53 -0.30 9.66
C MET A 30 -8.62 0.76 8.58
N GLN A 31 -9.83 1.21 8.25
CA GLN A 31 -10.05 2.21 7.23
C GLN A 31 -9.27 3.50 7.52
N ALA A 32 -9.33 3.99 8.76
CA ALA A 32 -8.64 5.20 9.18
C ALA A 32 -7.10 5.10 9.11
N GLU A 33 -6.54 3.90 9.21
CA GLU A 33 -5.09 3.67 9.05
C GLU A 33 -4.69 3.56 7.58
N TYR A 34 -5.53 2.93 6.75
CA TYR A 34 -5.33 2.93 5.30
C TYR A 34 -5.41 4.33 4.71
N ASP A 35 -6.39 5.13 5.15
CA ASP A 35 -6.55 6.53 4.72
C ASP A 35 -5.32 7.36 5.11
N ARG A 36 -4.81 7.21 6.34
CA ARG A 36 -3.58 7.89 6.78
C ARG A 36 -2.35 7.50 5.97
N LEU A 37 -2.18 6.21 5.69
CA LEU A 37 -1.08 5.73 4.87
C LEU A 37 -1.19 6.24 3.41
N TYR A 38 -2.40 6.30 2.89
CA TYR A 38 -2.68 6.87 1.58
C TYR A 38 -2.28 8.35 1.53
N ASP A 39 -2.72 9.15 2.51
CA ASP A 39 -2.39 10.58 2.62
C ASP A 39 -0.89 10.83 2.78
N ALA A 40 -0.20 9.98 3.53
CA ALA A 40 1.26 10.08 3.71
C ALA A 40 2.02 9.88 2.40
N THR A 41 1.48 9.09 1.48
CA THR A 41 2.17 8.67 0.25
C THR A 41 1.71 9.41 -1.01
N ILE A 42 0.50 9.97 -1.05
CA ILE A 42 -0.13 10.49 -2.29
C ILE A 42 0.67 11.64 -2.94
N SER A 43 1.33 12.47 -2.14
CA SER A 43 2.06 13.64 -2.64
C SER A 43 3.20 13.31 -3.61
N LEU A 44 3.69 12.06 -3.61
CA LEU A 44 4.84 11.61 -4.39
C LEU A 44 4.46 11.06 -5.78
N ASP A 45 3.19 10.76 -6.03
CA ASP A 45 2.79 10.07 -7.28
C ASP A 45 2.97 10.90 -8.53
N MET A 46 2.85 12.22 -8.41
CA MET A 46 2.75 13.14 -9.53
C MET A 46 3.83 14.23 -9.51
N ASP A 47 4.88 14.08 -8.71
CA ASP A 47 6.00 15.03 -8.70
C ASP A 47 6.75 14.97 -10.05
N PRO A 48 6.58 15.97 -10.94
CA PRO A 48 7.14 15.93 -12.29
C PRO A 48 8.67 16.01 -12.31
N THR A 49 9.30 16.32 -11.18
CA THR A 49 10.76 16.41 -11.07
C THR A 49 11.44 15.06 -10.84
N LEU A 50 10.65 14.02 -10.56
CA LEU A 50 11.13 12.69 -10.21
C LEU A 50 10.88 11.68 -11.33
N THR A 51 11.87 10.84 -11.57
CA THR A 51 11.72 9.59 -12.32
C THR A 51 10.78 8.62 -11.60
N GLY A 52 10.22 7.66 -12.34
CA GLY A 52 9.37 6.62 -11.78
C GLY A 52 10.08 5.80 -10.69
N PHE A 53 11.37 5.51 -10.87
CA PHE A 53 12.18 4.89 -9.82
C PHE A 53 12.22 5.74 -8.55
N GLU A 54 12.55 7.04 -8.66
CA GLU A 54 12.63 7.93 -7.50
C GLU A 54 11.28 8.07 -6.80
N ARG A 55 10.18 8.15 -7.54
CA ARG A 55 8.82 8.18 -6.97
C ARG A 55 8.54 6.92 -6.18
N LEU A 56 8.77 5.74 -6.78
CA LEU A 56 8.57 4.45 -6.11
C LEU A 56 9.43 4.35 -4.85
N ARG A 57 10.74 4.61 -4.96
CA ARG A 57 11.69 4.55 -3.85
C ARG A 57 11.28 5.46 -2.70
N ARG A 58 10.93 6.72 -2.97
CA ARG A 58 10.51 7.68 -1.93
C ARG A 58 9.19 7.26 -1.28
N THR A 59 8.23 6.79 -2.07
CA THR A 59 6.95 6.28 -1.55
C THR A 59 7.18 5.08 -0.63
N LEU A 60 8.09 4.17 -1.00
CA LEU A 60 8.45 3.01 -0.20
C LEU A 60 9.13 3.38 1.12
N LEU A 61 10.02 4.39 1.11
CA LEU A 61 10.63 4.89 2.35
C LEU A 61 9.57 5.44 3.31
N VAL A 62 8.63 6.25 2.81
CA VAL A 62 7.51 6.76 3.61
C VAL A 62 6.65 5.61 4.13
N TYR A 63 6.33 4.63 3.28
CA TYR A 63 5.56 3.44 3.67
C TYR A 63 6.27 2.64 4.78
N LEU A 64 7.56 2.36 4.63
CA LEU A 64 8.32 1.56 5.58
C LEU A 64 8.45 2.28 6.93
N HIS A 65 8.78 3.58 6.93
CA HIS A 65 8.84 4.37 8.16
C HIS A 65 7.47 4.50 8.84
N TYR A 66 6.38 4.69 8.09
CA TYR A 66 5.04 4.72 8.66
C TYR A 66 4.71 3.40 9.40
N GLN A 67 5.08 2.25 8.83
CA GLN A 67 4.87 0.95 9.48
C GLN A 67 5.73 0.76 10.73
N GLU A 68 6.94 1.35 10.76
CA GLU A 68 7.81 1.34 11.95
C GLU A 68 7.27 2.21 13.09
N GLU A 69 6.76 3.39 12.76
CA GLU A 69 6.14 4.32 13.72
C GLU A 69 4.79 3.81 14.25
N HIS A 70 4.13 2.96 13.46
CA HIS A 70 2.85 2.36 13.79
C HIS A 70 2.94 0.82 13.78
N PRO A 71 3.71 0.18 14.69
CA PRO A 71 3.94 -1.27 14.68
C PRO A 71 2.68 -2.08 15.04
N TYR A 72 1.72 -1.45 15.71
CA TYR A 72 0.38 -1.98 15.97
C TYR A 72 -0.63 -1.57 14.91
N ALA A 73 -0.18 -0.96 13.81
CA ALA A 73 -1.04 -0.69 12.68
C ALA A 73 -1.70 -2.00 12.22
N PRO A 74 -2.96 -1.90 11.80
CA PRO A 74 -3.79 -3.00 11.39
C PRO A 74 -3.11 -4.17 10.69
N VAL A 75 -2.30 -3.90 9.68
CA VAL A 75 -1.84 -4.93 8.72
C VAL A 75 -0.94 -6.02 9.36
N THR A 76 -0.20 -5.69 10.42
CA THR A 76 0.73 -6.62 11.09
C THR A 76 0.05 -7.39 12.22
N VAL A 77 -0.78 -6.71 13.02
CA VAL A 77 -1.53 -7.33 14.12
C VAL A 77 -2.71 -8.16 13.61
N PHE A 78 -3.32 -7.79 12.49
CA PHE A 78 -4.58 -8.38 12.05
C PHE A 78 -4.43 -9.65 11.21
N ARG A 79 -3.30 -9.83 10.51
CA ARG A 79 -2.95 -11.15 9.96
C ARG A 79 -2.74 -12.21 11.03
N MET A 80 -2.45 -11.82 12.27
CA MET A 80 -2.35 -12.76 13.40
C MET A 80 -3.69 -13.07 14.07
N ILE A 81 -4.75 -12.25 13.89
CA ILE A 81 -5.96 -12.36 14.70
C ILE A 81 -7.11 -13.14 14.05
N ASP A 82 -7.37 -13.02 12.74
CA ASP A 82 -8.26 -13.96 12.04
C ASP A 82 -8.31 -13.61 10.55
N SER A 83 -7.42 -14.19 9.73
CA SER A 83 -7.44 -14.02 8.26
C SER A 83 -8.66 -14.65 7.58
N ALA A 84 -9.70 -15.02 8.34
CA ALA A 84 -10.90 -15.72 7.90
C ALA A 84 -12.19 -14.87 7.99
N ASP A 85 -12.19 -13.67 8.59
CA ASP A 85 -13.38 -12.79 8.57
C ASP A 85 -13.55 -12.17 7.17
N PRO A 86 -14.65 -12.47 6.45
CA PRO A 86 -14.86 -11.97 5.08
C PRO A 86 -14.94 -10.45 4.98
N THR A 87 -15.33 -9.76 6.06
CA THR A 87 -15.43 -8.29 6.07
C THR A 87 -14.04 -7.65 6.07
N VAL A 88 -13.11 -8.25 6.82
CA VAL A 88 -11.72 -7.81 6.88
C VAL A 88 -11.05 -8.02 5.52
N ALA A 89 -11.22 -9.21 4.94
CA ALA A 89 -10.72 -9.51 3.61
C ALA A 89 -11.29 -8.56 2.54
N ALA A 90 -12.57 -8.18 2.64
CA ALA A 90 -13.18 -7.23 1.71
C ALA A 90 -12.59 -5.81 1.82
N ILE A 91 -12.29 -5.33 3.04
CA ILE A 91 -11.62 -4.03 3.24
C ILE A 91 -10.20 -4.09 2.66
N GLU A 92 -9.42 -5.12 2.99
CA GLU A 92 -8.08 -5.27 2.42
C GLU A 92 -8.12 -5.31 0.90
N GLN A 93 -9.06 -6.06 0.31
CA GLN A 93 -9.24 -6.11 -1.13
C GLN A 93 -9.57 -4.73 -1.71
N GLN A 94 -10.48 -3.97 -1.10
CA GLN A 94 -10.83 -2.62 -1.54
C GLN A 94 -9.64 -1.66 -1.49
N GLU A 95 -8.79 -1.75 -0.46
CA GLU A 95 -7.61 -0.90 -0.34
C GLU A 95 -6.53 -1.27 -1.36
N TYR A 96 -6.34 -2.57 -1.63
CA TYR A 96 -5.50 -3.03 -2.73
C TYR A 96 -6.01 -2.56 -4.09
N ASP A 97 -7.32 -2.54 -4.30
CA ASP A 97 -7.94 -2.04 -5.53
C ASP A 97 -7.63 -0.56 -5.71
N LYS A 98 -7.85 0.27 -4.67
CA LYS A 98 -7.50 1.70 -4.68
C LYS A 98 -6.03 1.95 -5.01
N GLN A 99 -5.11 1.24 -4.36
CA GLN A 99 -3.68 1.39 -4.59
C GLN A 99 -3.27 0.92 -6.00
N THR A 100 -3.91 -0.14 -6.50
CA THR A 100 -3.70 -0.61 -7.88
C THR A 100 -4.17 0.44 -8.88
N ASP A 101 -5.37 1.00 -8.68
CA ASP A 101 -5.96 2.02 -9.55
C ASP A 101 -5.11 3.30 -9.55
N ARG A 102 -4.61 3.71 -8.38
CA ARG A 102 -3.70 4.85 -8.24
C ARG A 102 -2.43 4.70 -9.06
N ILE A 103 -1.77 3.54 -9.01
CA ILE A 103 -0.55 3.28 -9.82
C ILE A 103 -0.90 3.16 -11.31
N MET A 104 -2.01 2.48 -11.64
CA MET A 104 -2.48 2.36 -13.02
C MET A 104 -2.80 3.71 -13.65
N ALA A 105 -3.33 4.68 -12.91
CA ALA A 105 -3.60 6.02 -13.42
C ALA A 105 -2.34 6.73 -13.94
N VAL A 106 -1.19 6.50 -13.31
CA VAL A 106 0.11 7.02 -13.79
C VAL A 106 0.50 6.35 -15.11
N VAL A 107 0.32 5.04 -15.21
CA VAL A 107 0.61 4.27 -16.43
C VAL A 107 -0.31 4.69 -17.58
N GLU A 108 -1.61 4.82 -17.32
CA GLU A 108 -2.62 5.29 -18.27
C GLU A 108 -2.30 6.69 -18.79
N HIS A 109 -1.88 7.60 -17.90
CA HIS A 109 -1.52 8.96 -18.27
C HIS A 109 -0.35 9.02 -19.27
N VAL A 110 0.65 8.14 -19.13
CA VAL A 110 1.84 8.16 -20.01
C VAL A 110 1.69 7.28 -21.25
N ALA A 111 0.96 6.17 -21.16
CA ALA A 111 0.80 5.21 -22.25
C ALA A 111 -0.30 5.63 -23.25
N GLY A 112 -1.34 6.31 -22.79
CA GLY A 112 -2.48 6.70 -23.62
C GLY A 112 -3.07 5.51 -24.38
N ASP A 113 -3.29 5.69 -25.68
CA ASP A 113 -3.94 4.70 -26.56
C ASP A 113 -3.10 3.43 -26.80
N GLU A 114 -1.82 3.42 -26.45
CA GLU A 114 -0.96 2.22 -26.53
C GLU A 114 -1.32 1.17 -25.45
N LEU A 115 -2.07 1.57 -24.42
CA LEU A 115 -2.44 0.69 -23.31
C LEU A 115 -3.66 -0.20 -23.65
N THR A 116 -3.39 -1.34 -24.26
CA THR A 116 -4.45 -2.32 -24.60
C THR A 116 -5.09 -2.95 -23.35
N PRO A 117 -6.34 -3.47 -23.43
CA PRO A 117 -6.98 -4.17 -22.31
C PRO A 117 -6.19 -5.37 -21.77
N ALA A 118 -5.42 -6.05 -22.64
CA ALA A 118 -4.54 -7.14 -22.24
C ALA A 118 -3.37 -6.63 -21.38
N LEU A 119 -2.76 -5.50 -21.77
CA LEU A 119 -1.70 -4.86 -20.97
C LEU A 119 -2.22 -4.39 -19.63
N VAL A 120 -3.41 -3.76 -19.58
CA VAL A 120 -4.06 -3.36 -18.31
C VAL A 120 -4.19 -4.56 -17.38
N THR A 121 -4.65 -5.70 -17.90
CA THR A 121 -4.82 -6.93 -17.10
C THR A 121 -3.49 -7.41 -16.52
N ILE A 122 -2.44 -7.48 -17.35
CA ILE A 122 -1.11 -7.94 -16.91
C ILE A 122 -0.50 -6.98 -15.89
N LEU A 123 -0.57 -5.67 -16.13
CA LEU A 123 -0.01 -4.66 -15.23
C LEU A 123 -0.71 -4.65 -13.87
N ARG A 124 -2.03 -4.80 -13.82
CA ARG A 124 -2.76 -4.94 -12.54
C ARG A 124 -2.29 -6.16 -11.74
N VAL A 125 -1.98 -7.27 -12.40
CA VAL A 125 -1.42 -8.46 -11.73
C VAL A 125 -0.02 -8.17 -11.17
N VAL A 126 0.85 -7.55 -11.97
CA VAL A 126 2.21 -7.15 -11.54
C VAL A 126 2.15 -6.20 -10.34
N ILE A 127 1.31 -5.17 -10.42
CA ILE A 127 1.16 -4.17 -9.36
C ILE A 127 0.66 -4.83 -8.06
N ARG A 128 -0.36 -5.71 -8.14
CA ARG A 128 -0.88 -6.41 -6.95
C ARG A 128 0.16 -7.31 -6.31
N ALA A 129 0.90 -8.07 -7.10
CA ALA A 129 1.97 -8.92 -6.59
C ALA A 129 3.05 -8.09 -5.88
N TRP A 130 3.40 -6.93 -6.46
CA TRP A 130 4.34 -6.00 -5.86
C TRP A 130 3.83 -5.36 -4.56
N LEU A 131 2.55 -5.01 -4.46
CA LEU A 131 1.95 -4.52 -3.21
C LEU A 131 2.07 -5.57 -2.09
N THR A 132 1.86 -6.85 -2.40
CA THR A 132 2.07 -7.93 -1.43
C THR A 132 3.55 -8.12 -1.08
N PHE A 133 4.46 -7.96 -2.05
CA PHE A 133 5.91 -7.97 -1.80
C PHE A 133 6.32 -6.87 -0.81
N ASN A 134 5.82 -5.64 -0.96
CA ASN A 134 6.10 -4.53 -0.05
C ASN A 134 5.66 -4.81 1.37
N GLN A 135 4.48 -5.42 1.53
CA GLN A 135 4.00 -5.84 2.84
C GLN A 135 4.91 -6.86 3.50
N GLU A 136 5.46 -7.78 2.73
CA GLU A 136 6.40 -8.77 3.26
C GLU A 136 7.71 -8.10 3.66
N LEU A 137 8.24 -7.16 2.89
CA LEU A 137 9.43 -6.38 3.27
C LEU A 137 9.20 -5.60 4.58
N ALA A 138 8.06 -4.91 4.71
CA ALA A 138 7.70 -4.21 5.95
C ALA A 138 7.61 -5.17 7.15
N ARG A 139 7.02 -6.36 6.94
CA ARG A 139 6.94 -7.40 7.98
C ARG A 139 8.32 -7.89 8.40
N GLN A 140 9.23 -8.13 7.46
CA GLN A 140 10.60 -8.56 7.76
C GLN A 140 11.38 -7.48 8.51
N ARG A 141 11.17 -6.20 8.16
CA ARG A 141 11.76 -5.06 8.89
C ARG A 141 11.24 -4.96 10.31
N ALA A 142 9.93 -5.13 10.52
CA ALA A 142 9.33 -5.11 11.85
C ALA A 142 9.88 -6.24 12.76
N ILE A 143 10.20 -7.40 12.19
CA ILE A 143 10.82 -8.52 12.92
C ILE A 143 12.31 -8.29 13.15
N ASN A 144 13.01 -7.68 12.19
CA ASN A 144 14.44 -7.41 12.21
C ASN A 144 14.72 -5.91 12.03
N PRO A 145 14.64 -5.11 13.12
CA PRO A 145 14.75 -3.65 13.03
C PRO A 145 16.14 -3.11 12.67
N ASP A 146 17.12 -3.99 12.42
CA ASP A 146 18.45 -3.61 11.95
C ASP A 146 18.58 -3.70 10.42
N LEU A 147 17.56 -4.21 9.71
CA LEU A 147 17.57 -4.23 8.25
C LEU A 147 17.64 -2.80 7.68
N ASP A 148 18.43 -2.61 6.64
CA ASP A 148 18.59 -1.30 6.01
C ASP A 148 17.30 -0.92 5.24
N VAL A 149 16.68 0.18 5.65
CA VAL A 149 15.43 0.68 5.05
C VAL A 149 15.66 1.20 3.62
N ASP A 150 16.82 1.78 3.34
CA ASP A 150 17.18 2.24 2.01
C ASP A 150 17.32 1.07 1.06
N TRP A 151 18.01 0.01 1.49
CA TRP A 151 18.13 -1.23 0.72
C TRP A 151 16.77 -1.89 0.44
N LEU A 152 15.85 -1.90 1.42
CA LEU A 152 14.49 -2.45 1.23
C LEU A 152 13.70 -1.64 0.19
N ALA A 153 13.76 -0.31 0.27
CA ALA A 153 13.10 0.57 -0.68
C ALA A 153 13.68 0.42 -2.10
N ASP A 154 15.01 0.36 -2.24
CA ASP A 154 15.67 0.14 -3.53
C ASP A 154 15.32 -1.23 -4.12
N THR A 155 15.35 -2.28 -3.30
CA THR A 155 15.01 -3.64 -3.72
C THR A 155 13.58 -3.70 -4.27
N SER A 156 12.63 -3.08 -3.58
CA SER A 156 11.24 -3.05 -4.03
C SER A 156 11.05 -2.21 -5.30
N ALA A 157 11.66 -1.03 -5.38
CA ALA A 157 11.56 -0.20 -6.57
C ALA A 157 12.13 -0.91 -7.81
N HIS A 158 13.30 -1.55 -7.70
CA HIS A 158 13.88 -2.34 -8.78
C HIS A 158 13.02 -3.56 -9.14
N ALA A 159 12.45 -4.26 -8.16
CA ALA A 159 11.57 -5.40 -8.42
C ALA A 159 10.34 -5.01 -9.26
N MET A 160 9.71 -3.86 -8.97
CA MET A 160 8.62 -3.34 -9.81
C MET A 160 9.09 -3.04 -11.23
N ILE A 161 10.18 -2.30 -11.38
CA ILE A 161 10.69 -1.86 -12.68
C ILE A 161 11.05 -3.05 -13.56
N ASP A 162 11.78 -4.03 -13.02
CA ASP A 162 12.13 -5.24 -13.76
C ASP A 162 10.87 -6.03 -14.16
N ALA A 163 9.91 -6.17 -13.25
CA ALA A 163 8.65 -6.86 -13.54
C ALA A 163 7.85 -6.18 -14.68
N VAL A 164 7.75 -4.85 -14.67
CA VAL A 164 7.05 -4.10 -15.73
C VAL A 164 7.81 -4.16 -17.06
N ARG A 165 9.14 -4.06 -17.05
CA ARG A 165 9.95 -4.16 -18.28
C ARG A 165 9.87 -5.52 -18.97
N ARG A 166 9.54 -6.58 -18.23
CA ARG A 166 9.31 -7.92 -18.77
C ARG A 166 7.90 -8.11 -19.36
N VAL A 167 6.99 -7.14 -19.20
CA VAL A 167 5.65 -7.21 -19.79
C VAL A 167 5.76 -7.13 -21.32
N PRO A 168 5.26 -8.13 -22.07
CA PRO A 168 5.33 -8.12 -23.53
C PRO A 168 4.60 -6.91 -24.12
N ASN A 169 5.25 -6.22 -25.07
CA ASN A 169 4.71 -5.03 -25.75
C ASN A 169 4.39 -3.86 -24.79
N ILE A 170 5.12 -3.73 -23.68
CA ILE A 170 4.99 -2.56 -22.81
C ILE A 170 5.31 -1.28 -23.59
N PRO A 171 4.47 -0.22 -23.53
CA PRO A 171 4.71 1.01 -24.27
C PRO A 171 6.03 1.66 -23.84
N LYS A 172 6.77 2.21 -24.81
CA LYS A 172 8.07 2.84 -24.55
C LYS A 172 7.95 3.98 -23.53
N ALA A 173 6.86 4.76 -23.58
CA ALA A 173 6.60 5.84 -22.64
C ALA A 173 6.54 5.36 -21.17
N VAL A 174 6.03 4.15 -20.92
CA VAL A 174 5.98 3.55 -19.57
C VAL A 174 7.38 3.16 -19.10
N VAL A 175 8.22 2.65 -20.01
CA VAL A 175 9.61 2.32 -19.69
C VAL A 175 10.43 3.58 -19.44
N ASP A 176 10.28 4.60 -20.29
CA ASP A 176 11.00 5.87 -20.19
C ASP A 176 10.64 6.62 -18.90
N LEU A 177 9.38 6.51 -18.42
CA LEU A 177 8.93 7.05 -17.12
C LEU A 177 9.81 6.55 -15.97
N MET A 178 10.27 5.29 -16.00
CA MET A 178 11.01 4.68 -14.89
C MET A 178 12.38 5.29 -14.67
N GLY A 179 12.96 5.95 -15.69
CA GLY A 179 14.34 6.41 -15.71
C GLY A 179 15.29 5.40 -16.34
N ALA A 180 16.52 5.85 -16.62
CA ALA A 180 17.60 4.99 -17.07
C ALA A 180 18.13 4.13 -15.90
N ASP A 181 18.62 2.93 -16.22
CA ASP A 181 19.33 2.06 -15.28
C ASP A 181 20.67 2.64 -14.83
#